data_AF-A0A843CZ45-F1
#
_entry.id   AF-A0A843CZ45-F1
#
_cell.length_a   1.000
_cell.length_b   1.000
_cell.length_c   1.000
_cell.angle_alpha   90.00
_cell.angle_beta   90.00
_cell.angle_gamma   90.00
#
_symmetry.space_group_name_H-M   'P 1'
#
loop_
_entity.id
_entity.type
_entity.pdbx_description
1 polymer ?
#
loop_
_entity_poly.entity_id
_entity_poly.type
_entity_poly.pdbx_seq_one_letter_code
_entity_poly.pdbx_strand_id
1 'polypeptide(L)'
;MAKKKRRIIEEPDEEYEFTPTEFNEREFILKEMYSTRIFAVAMILAIIVGIIDSILINMNPMETDGWYYMSIIATLISFAGMFSIKKITSILGFHPELIDIKSLAGTYLIYLAFALGICIVGVQF
;
A
#
# COMPACT_ATOMS: atom_id res chain seq x y z
N MET A 1 39.51 66.45 -12.60
CA MET A 1 39.46 65.10 -12.01
C MET A 1 38.24 64.38 -12.57
N ALA A 2 38.45 63.45 -13.52
CA ALA A 2 37.36 62.70 -14.15
C ALA A 2 37.07 61.42 -13.34
N LYS A 3 35.85 61.30 -12.80
CA LYS A 3 35.39 60.09 -12.12
C LYS A 3 35.22 58.97 -13.14
N LYS A 4 36.07 57.94 -13.04
CA LYS A 4 35.99 56.71 -13.86
C LYS A 4 34.73 55.93 -13.44
N LYS A 5 33.66 55.95 -14.25
CA LYS A 5 32.47 55.11 -14.05
C LYS A 5 32.89 53.64 -14.16
N ARG A 6 32.73 52.87 -13.08
CA ARG A 6 32.86 51.41 -13.10
C ARG A 6 31.70 50.84 -13.92
N ARG A 7 32.04 50.02 -14.92
CA ARG A 7 31.07 49.26 -15.70
C ARG A 7 30.51 48.18 -14.76
N ILE A 8 29.25 48.30 -14.40
CA ILE A 8 28.50 47.25 -13.71
C ILE A 8 28.33 46.16 -14.75
N ILE A 9 28.97 45.02 -14.51
CA ILE A 9 28.79 43.81 -15.31
C ILE A 9 27.56 43.17 -14.70
N GLU A 10 26.43 43.30 -15.39
CA GLU A 10 25.19 42.62 -15.04
C GLU A 10 25.47 41.11 -15.16
N GLU A 11 25.40 40.40 -14.02
CA GLU A 11 25.42 38.93 -14.01
C GLU A 11 24.20 38.46 -14.82
N PRO A 12 24.38 37.58 -15.82
CA PRO A 12 23.26 37.08 -16.59
C PRO A 12 22.32 36.34 -15.64
N ASP A 13 21.06 36.78 -15.56
CA ASP A 13 20.01 36.06 -14.86
C ASP A 13 20.03 34.61 -15.36
N GLU A 14 20.29 33.65 -14.47
CA GLU A 14 20.21 32.24 -14.78
C GLU A 14 18.76 31.91 -15.09
N GLU A 15 18.38 32.05 -16.36
CA GLU A 15 17.09 31.62 -16.87
C GLU A 15 16.98 30.12 -16.62
N TYR A 16 16.17 29.76 -15.61
CA TYR A 16 15.82 28.38 -15.35
C TYR A 16 15.00 27.87 -16.54
N GLU A 17 15.69 27.28 -17.52
CA GLU A 17 15.06 26.54 -18.59
C GLU A 17 14.49 25.24 -18.00
N PHE A 18 13.17 25.21 -17.80
CA PHE A 18 12.44 23.99 -17.48
C PHE A 18 12.54 23.05 -18.69
N THR A 19 13.49 22.13 -18.64
CA THR A 19 13.51 20.99 -19.55
C THR A 19 12.58 19.92 -18.96
N PRO A 20 11.46 19.59 -19.62
CA PRO A 20 10.62 18.49 -19.15
C PRO A 20 11.46 17.22 -19.17
N THR A 21 11.49 16.50 -18.04
CA THR A 21 12.15 15.20 -17.98
C THR A 21 11.53 14.28 -19.03
N GLU A 22 12.35 13.69 -19.90
CA GLU A 22 11.88 12.72 -20.89
C GLU A 22 11.18 11.56 -20.15
N PHE A 23 9.97 11.21 -20.59
CA PHE A 23 9.20 10.14 -20.00
C PHE A 23 9.92 8.80 -20.24
N ASN A 24 10.43 8.20 -19.16
CA ASN A 24 11.07 6.89 -19.22
C ASN A 24 10.02 5.77 -19.11
N GLU A 25 9.53 5.31 -20.27
CA GLU A 25 8.49 4.27 -20.37
C GLU A 25 8.85 2.99 -19.61
N ARG A 26 10.14 2.60 -19.64
CA ARG A 26 10.60 1.36 -19.01
C ARG A 26 10.48 1.42 -17.49
N GLU A 27 10.84 2.55 -16.90
CA GLU A 27 10.75 2.76 -15.45
C GLU A 27 9.29 2.80 -14.99
N PHE A 28 8.44 3.44 -15.78
CA PHE A 28 6.99 3.46 -15.55
C PHE A 28 6.39 2.05 -15.52
N ILE A 29 6.67 1.23 -16.54
CA ILE A 29 6.16 -0.15 -16.62
C ILE A 29 6.69 -1.01 -15.47
N LEU A 30 7.98 -0.88 -15.12
CA LEU A 30 8.57 -1.61 -14.00
C LEU A 30 7.87 -1.26 -12.68
N LYS A 31 7.59 0.02 -12.43
CA LYS A 31 6.89 0.49 -11.23
C LYS A 31 5.47 -0.10 -11.14
N GLU A 32 4.71 -0.09 -12.23
CA GLU A 32 3.36 -0.67 -12.25
C GLU A 32 3.37 -2.18 -12.05
N MET A 33 4.34 -2.89 -12.65
CA MET A 33 4.50 -4.32 -12.46
C MET A 33 4.84 -4.68 -11.00
N TYR A 34 5.69 -3.90 -10.32
CA TYR A 34 5.97 -4.10 -8.89
C TYR A 34 4.74 -3.86 -8.03
N SER A 35 3.98 -2.80 -8.29
CA SER A 35 2.73 -2.52 -7.59
C SER A 35 1.73 -3.67 -7.74
N THR A 36 1.56 -4.17 -8.97
CA THR A 36 0.64 -5.27 -9.26
C THR A 36 1.04 -6.58 -8.57
N ARG A 37 2.34 -6.88 -8.47
CA ARG A 37 2.82 -8.08 -7.74
C ARG A 37 2.55 -7.99 -6.24
N ILE A 38 2.79 -6.82 -5.65
CA ILE A 38 2.50 -6.58 -4.22
C ILE A 38 1.00 -6.67 -3.96
N PHE A 39 0.18 -6.14 -4.87
CA PHE A 39 -1.26 -6.28 -4.84
C PHE A 39 -1.70 -7.75 -4.89
N ALA A 40 -1.11 -8.57 -5.76
CA ALA A 40 -1.43 -9.99 -5.84
C ALA A 40 -1.09 -10.76 -4.55
N VAL A 41 0.05 -10.45 -3.91
CA VAL A 41 0.42 -11.02 -2.61
C VAL A 41 -0.58 -10.63 -1.53
N ALA A 42 -0.99 -9.36 -1.51
CA ALA A 42 -2.00 -8.87 -0.57
C ALA A 42 -3.35 -9.60 -0.76
N MET A 43 -3.79 -9.82 -2.01
CA MET A 43 -5.02 -10.58 -2.28
C MET A 43 -4.96 -12.02 -1.75
N ILE A 44 -3.86 -12.73 -1.99
CA ILE A 44 -3.69 -14.10 -1.49
C ILE A 44 -3.73 -14.12 0.04
N LEU A 45 -3.06 -13.16 0.69
CA LEU A 45 -3.07 -13.03 2.14
C LEU A 45 -4.48 -12.73 2.67
N ALA A 46 -5.23 -11.86 1.99
CA ALA A 46 -6.61 -11.52 2.36
C ALA A 46 -7.51 -12.75 2.32
N ILE A 47 -7.34 -13.63 1.33
CA ILE A 47 -8.09 -14.88 1.24
C ILE A 47 -7.78 -15.78 2.42
N ILE A 48 -6.50 -15.99 2.73
CA ILE A 48 -6.08 -16.84 3.84
C ILE A 48 -6.63 -16.31 5.16
N VAL A 49 -6.48 -15.00 5.42
CA VAL A 49 -6.95 -14.38 6.66
C VAL A 49 -8.47 -14.39 6.76
N GLY A 50 -9.19 -14.05 5.68
CA GLY A 50 -10.65 -14.08 5.67
C GLY A 50 -11.23 -15.47 5.93
N ILE A 51 -10.58 -16.54 5.42
CA ILE A 51 -10.98 -17.92 5.71
C ILE A 51 -10.72 -18.26 7.18
N ILE A 52 -9.56 -17.89 7.73
CA ILE A 52 -9.24 -18.13 9.15
C ILE A 52 -10.24 -17.42 10.06
N ASP A 53 -10.53 -16.14 9.77
CA ASP A 53 -11.48 -15.32 10.52
C ASP A 53 -12.90 -15.92 10.45
N SER A 54 -13.33 -16.37 9.28
CA SER A 54 -14.61 -17.04 9.11
C SER A 54 -14.72 -18.32 9.94
N ILE A 55 -13.70 -19.18 9.90
CA ILE A 55 -13.68 -20.42 10.69
C ILE A 55 -13.75 -20.08 12.18
N LEU A 56 -12.98 -19.09 12.63
CA LEU A 56 -12.90 -18.68 14.02
C LEU A 56 -14.26 -18.17 14.55
N ILE A 57 -15.00 -17.41 13.74
CA ILE A 57 -16.36 -16.94 14.08
C ILE A 57 -17.36 -18.11 14.07
N ASN A 58 -17.30 -19.00 13.07
CA ASN A 58 -18.20 -20.16 12.98
C ASN A 58 -18.03 -21.17 14.13
N MET A 59 -16.85 -21.22 14.78
CA MET A 59 -16.63 -22.04 15.98
C MET A 59 -17.42 -21.55 17.20
N ASN A 60 -17.88 -20.29 17.20
CA ASN A 60 -18.65 -19.69 18.29
C ASN A 60 -19.88 -18.96 17.71
N PRO A 61 -20.93 -19.72 17.34
CA PRO A 61 -22.10 -19.17 16.66
C PRO A 61 -22.82 -18.10 17.50
N MET A 62 -23.57 -17.24 16.81
CA MET A 62 -24.11 -15.97 17.29
C MET A 62 -25.01 -16.07 18.54
N GLU A 63 -25.55 -17.26 18.84
CA GLU A 63 -26.34 -17.52 20.05
C GLU A 63 -25.50 -17.62 21.34
N THR A 64 -24.17 -17.65 21.21
CA THR A 64 -23.24 -17.78 22.34
C THR A 64 -22.61 -16.42 22.66
N ASP A 65 -22.49 -16.06 23.94
CA ASP A 65 -21.79 -14.85 24.41
C ASP A 65 -20.35 -14.71 23.84
N GLY A 66 -19.76 -15.83 23.39
CA GLY A 66 -18.45 -15.90 22.75
C GLY A 66 -18.33 -15.25 21.37
N TRP A 67 -19.44 -15.04 20.65
CA TRP A 67 -19.41 -14.48 19.29
C TRP A 67 -18.79 -13.08 19.23
N TYR A 68 -19.11 -12.22 20.20
CA TYR A 68 -18.58 -10.86 20.30
C TYR A 68 -17.05 -10.86 20.46
N TYR A 69 -16.54 -11.70 21.37
CA TYR A 69 -15.10 -11.80 21.62
C TYR A 69 -14.34 -12.33 20.40
N MET A 70 -14.90 -13.33 19.73
CA MET A 70 -14.30 -13.93 18.53
C MET A 70 -14.28 -12.95 17.34
N SER A 71 -15.32 -12.14 17.18
CA SER A 71 -15.39 -11.10 16.14
C SER A 71 -14.32 -10.02 16.35
N ILE A 72 -14.04 -9.64 17.59
CA ILE A 72 -12.95 -8.71 17.92
C ILE A 72 -11.59 -9.33 17.59
N ILE A 73 -11.38 -10.60 17.96
CA ILE A 73 -10.14 -11.32 17.67
C ILE A 73 -9.90 -11.42 16.17
N ALA A 74 -10.92 -11.79 15.38
CA ALA A 74 -10.85 -11.82 13.91
C ALA A 74 -10.46 -10.45 13.34
N THR A 75 -11.08 -9.37 13.85
CA THR A 75 -10.73 -8.01 13.42
C THR A 75 -9.25 -7.69 13.71
N LEU A 76 -8.75 -8.04 14.90
CA LEU A 76 -7.35 -7.85 15.26
C LEU A 76 -6.40 -8.65 14.36
N ILE A 77 -6.76 -9.89 14.00
CA ILE A 77 -5.99 -10.73 13.08
C ILE A 77 -5.94 -10.09 11.69
N SER A 78 -7.09 -9.62 11.18
CA SER A 78 -7.17 -8.88 9.92
C SER A 78 -6.23 -7.66 9.89
N PHE A 79 -6.22 -6.84 10.94
CA PHE A 79 -5.27 -5.72 11.06
C PHE A 79 -3.81 -6.18 11.18
N ALA A 80 -3.53 -7.25 11.94
CA ALA A 80 -2.18 -7.81 12.04
C ALA A 80 -1.66 -8.32 10.68
N GLY A 81 -2.53 -8.93 9.87
CA GLY A 81 -2.25 -9.33 8.51
C GLY A 81 -1.90 -8.14 7.62
N MET A 82 -2.61 -7.02 7.75
CA MET A 82 -2.31 -5.78 7.02
C MET A 82 -0.90 -5.26 7.30
N PHE A 83 -0.47 -5.21 8.57
CA PHE A 83 0.90 -4.81 8.94
C PHE A 83 1.95 -5.78 8.41
N SER A 84 1.59 -7.06 8.27
CA SER A 84 2.48 -8.11 7.80
C SER A 84 2.74 -8.06 6.29
N ILE A 85 1.88 -7.42 5.49
CA ILE A 85 2.04 -7.32 4.03
C ILE A 85 3.41 -6.75 3.66
N LYS A 86 3.82 -5.63 4.25
CA LYS A 86 5.14 -5.01 3.98
C LYS A 86 6.30 -5.97 4.21
N LYS A 87 6.23 -6.69 5.33
CA LYS A 87 7.26 -7.64 5.75
C LYS A 87 7.29 -8.85 4.80
N ILE A 88 6.13 -9.38 4.44
CA ILE A 88 6.00 -10.53 3.55
C ILE A 88 6.46 -10.17 2.13
N THR A 89 6.08 -9.00 1.61
CA THR A 89 6.54 -8.54 0.30
C THR A 89 8.05 -8.29 0.28
N SER A 90 8.61 -7.79 1.38
CA SER A 90 10.06 -7.62 1.54
C SER A 90 10.81 -8.95 1.54
N ILE A 91 10.28 -9.97 2.23
CA ILE A 91 10.84 -11.32 2.24
C ILE A 91 10.80 -11.95 0.84
N LEU A 92 9.75 -11.71 0.05
CA LEU A 92 9.65 -12.17 -1.34
C LEU A 92 10.61 -11.43 -2.31
N GLY A 93 11.45 -10.52 -1.82
CA GLY A 93 12.41 -9.77 -2.64
C GLY A 93 11.81 -8.57 -3.36
N PHE A 94 10.55 -8.22 -3.08
CA PHE A 94 9.96 -6.98 -3.55
C PHE A 94 10.36 -5.85 -2.60
N HIS A 95 10.75 -4.70 -3.14
CA HIS A 95 11.08 -3.53 -2.35
C HIS A 95 9.83 -2.63 -2.29
N PRO A 96 8.96 -2.75 -1.27
CA PRO A 96 7.74 -1.95 -1.16
C PRO A 96 8.02 -0.44 -1.01
N GLU A 97 9.27 -0.07 -0.71
CA GLU A 97 9.75 1.32 -0.61
C GLU A 97 9.80 2.03 -1.98
N LEU A 98 9.85 1.27 -3.08
CA LEU A 98 9.83 1.82 -4.45
C LEU A 98 8.40 2.16 -4.91
N ILE A 99 7.37 1.81 -4.12
CA ILE A 99 5.97 2.04 -4.45
C ILE A 99 5.53 3.40 -3.91
N ASP A 100 4.73 4.11 -4.71
CA ASP A 100 4.08 5.34 -4.26
C ASP A 100 3.16 5.07 -3.07
N ILE A 101 3.23 5.91 -2.05
CA ILE A 101 2.46 5.77 -0.81
C ILE A 101 0.94 5.68 -1.08
N LYS A 102 0.45 6.33 -2.16
CA LYS A 102 -0.95 6.24 -2.60
C LYS A 102 -1.34 4.83 -3.05
N SER A 103 -0.47 4.19 -3.83
CA SER A 103 -0.70 2.84 -4.35
C SER A 103 -0.61 1.78 -3.23
N LEU A 104 0.30 1.99 -2.29
CA LEU A 104 0.42 1.16 -1.09
C LEU A 104 -0.82 1.28 -0.18
N ALA A 105 -1.29 2.50 0.07
CA ALA A 105 -2.51 2.74 0.84
C ALA A 105 -3.75 2.09 0.19
N GLY A 106 -3.87 2.18 -1.13
CA GLY A 106 -4.91 1.48 -1.89
C GLY A 106 -4.84 -0.03 -1.72
N THR A 107 -3.64 -0.61 -1.74
CA THR A 107 -3.44 -2.05 -1.52
C THR A 107 -3.91 -2.50 -0.13
N TYR A 108 -3.66 -1.71 0.91
CA TYR A 108 -4.14 -2.01 2.27
C TYR A 108 -5.65 -1.95 2.40
N LEU A 109 -6.27 -0.94 1.80
CA LEU A 109 -7.73 -0.79 1.82
C LEU A 109 -8.39 -1.98 1.11
N ILE A 110 -7.89 -2.32 -0.08
CA ILE A 110 -8.42 -3.46 -0.84
C ILE A 110 -8.21 -4.76 -0.06
N TYR A 111 -7.04 -4.96 0.56
CA TYR A 111 -6.80 -6.12 1.43
C TYR A 111 -7.86 -6.25 2.53
N LEU A 112 -8.13 -5.18 3.29
CA LEU A 112 -9.11 -5.21 4.37
C LEU A 112 -10.52 -5.48 3.85
N ALA A 113 -10.92 -4.80 2.77
CA ALA A 113 -12.24 -4.99 2.17
C ALA A 113 -12.43 -6.43 1.66
N PHE A 114 -11.38 -7.02 1.07
CA PHE A 114 -11.43 -8.37 0.53
C PHE A 114 -11.44 -9.43 1.64
N ALA A 115 -10.61 -9.27 2.66
CA ALA A 115 -10.58 -10.17 3.83
C ALA A 115 -11.94 -10.17 4.56
N LEU A 116 -12.51 -8.98 4.77
CA LEU A 116 -13.83 -8.83 5.37
C LEU A 116 -14.94 -9.43 4.50
N GLY A 117 -14.90 -9.19 3.18
CA GLY A 117 -15.87 -9.77 2.26
C GLY A 117 -15.87 -11.30 2.28
N ILE A 118 -14.68 -11.92 2.30
CA ILE A 118 -14.54 -13.38 2.40
C ILE A 118 -15.03 -13.89 3.75
N CYS A 119 -14.70 -13.18 4.83
CA CYS A 119 -15.16 -13.51 6.17
C CYS A 119 -16.69 -13.55 6.24
N ILE A 120 -17.37 -12.50 5.76
CA ILE A 120 -18.84 -12.41 5.76
C ILE A 120 -19.48 -13.53 4.93
N VAL A 121 -18.93 -13.86 3.76
CA VAL A 121 -19.48 -14.93 2.92
C VAL A 121 -19.33 -16.30 3.59
N GLY A 122 -18.25 -16.51 4.34
CA GLY A 122 -18.01 -17.78 5.02
C GLY A 122 -18.72 -17.93 6.36
N VAL A 123 -19.10 -16.83 7.01
CA VAL A 123 -19.86 -16.87 8.28
C VAL A 123 -21.29 -17.34 8.00
N GLN A 124 -21.68 -18.44 8.65
CA GLN A 124 -23.04 -18.92 8.66
C GLN A 124 -23.76 -18.32 9.88
N PHE A 125 -24.84 -17.60 9.63
CA PHE A 125 -25.68 -16.97 10.67
C PHE A 125 -26.62 -17.97 11.32
#